data_AF-A0A383A3N6-F1
#
_entry.id   AF-A0A383A3N6-F1
#
_cell.length_a   1.000
_cell.length_b   1.000
_cell.length_c   1.000
_cell.angle_alpha   90.00
_cell.angle_beta   90.00
_cell.angle_gamma   90.00
#
_symmetry.space_group_name_H-M   'P 1'
#
loop_
_entity.id
_entity.type
_entity.pdbx_description
1 polymer ?
#
loop_
_entity_poly.entity_id
_entity_poly.type
_entity_poly.pdbx_seq_one_letter_code
_entity_poly.pdbx_strand_id
1 'polypeptide(L)'
;LFTPQESEDWEEQTTGNYSGVGLQITLLNEAVTVTAVFRGFPAREAGIIVGDVIVGVNDTNASEWSTSMAADSIRGPVGTEVSVSIQRSGYEEPLEFDITRAEVHVPAVEFGILENEIGYVILDRVARGAAEEMGEALDDLADARGLIIDLRRNPGGFLD
;
A
#
# COMPACT_ATOMS: atom_id res chain seq x y z
N LEU A 1 -10.33 -21.74 13.55
CA LEU A 1 -9.99 -21.69 12.11
C LEU A 1 -10.39 -20.30 11.63
N PHE A 2 -9.52 -19.63 10.91
CA PHE A 2 -9.80 -18.30 10.36
C PHE A 2 -10.94 -18.35 9.33
N THR A 3 -11.75 -17.31 9.30
CA THR A 3 -12.65 -17.00 8.19
C THR A 3 -11.83 -16.62 6.94
N PRO A 4 -12.43 -16.61 5.73
CA PRO A 4 -11.72 -16.17 4.53
C PRO A 4 -11.10 -14.77 4.69
N GLN A 5 -11.85 -13.82 5.25
CA GLN A 5 -11.37 -12.45 5.52
C GLN A 5 -10.18 -12.45 6.50
N GLU A 6 -10.29 -13.17 7.62
CA GLU A 6 -9.20 -13.26 8.59
C GLU A 6 -7.95 -13.94 8.00
N SER A 7 -8.10 -14.83 7.01
CA SER A 7 -6.98 -15.44 6.30
C SER A 7 -6.28 -14.44 5.38
N GLU A 8 -7.04 -13.65 4.63
CA GLU A 8 -6.49 -12.59 3.75
C GLU A 8 -5.79 -11.50 4.58
N ASP A 9 -6.43 -11.03 5.66
CA ASP A 9 -5.83 -10.04 6.56
C ASP A 9 -4.54 -10.57 7.21
N TRP A 10 -4.50 -11.87 7.52
CA TRP A 10 -3.32 -12.52 8.07
C TRP A 10 -2.21 -12.66 7.03
N GLU A 11 -2.54 -13.03 5.79
CA GLU A 11 -1.58 -13.08 4.67
C GLU A 11 -0.98 -11.70 4.39
N GLU A 12 -1.79 -10.63 4.36
CA GLU A 12 -1.33 -9.26 4.17
C GLU A 12 -0.38 -8.82 5.28
N GLN A 13 -0.77 -9.00 6.54
CA GLN A 13 0.10 -8.68 7.67
C GLN A 13 1.41 -9.50 7.66
N THR A 14 1.33 -10.72 7.15
CA THR A 14 2.44 -11.68 7.21
C THR A 14 3.44 -11.49 6.10
N THR A 15 2.98 -11.19 4.89
CA THR A 15 3.79 -11.19 3.66
C THR A 15 3.88 -9.82 3.01
N GLY A 16 3.04 -8.87 3.43
CA GLY A 16 2.84 -7.62 2.69
C GLY A 16 2.03 -7.78 1.40
N ASN A 17 1.57 -8.99 1.08
CA ASN A 17 0.80 -9.27 -0.13
C ASN A 17 -0.70 -9.18 0.12
N TYR A 18 -1.42 -8.48 -0.75
CA TYR A 18 -2.88 -8.48 -0.76
C TYR A 18 -3.42 -8.36 -2.18
N SER A 19 -4.67 -8.77 -2.40
CA SER A 19 -5.33 -8.59 -3.68
C SER A 19 -6.12 -7.28 -3.69
N GLY A 20 -5.73 -6.33 -4.54
CA GLY A 20 -6.33 -5.00 -4.57
C GLY A 20 -5.83 -4.14 -5.72
N VAL A 21 -5.78 -2.82 -5.51
CA VAL A 21 -5.47 -1.85 -6.58
C VAL A 21 -4.17 -1.08 -6.37
N GLY A 22 -3.51 -1.23 -5.22
CA GLY A 22 -2.22 -0.58 -4.94
C GLY A 22 -2.34 0.82 -4.34
N LEU A 23 -3.22 1.00 -3.35
CA LEU A 23 -3.45 2.26 -2.66
C LEU A 23 -3.20 2.11 -1.15
N GLN A 24 -2.73 3.19 -0.54
CA GLN A 24 -2.82 3.39 0.90
C GLN A 24 -3.81 4.51 1.17
N ILE A 25 -4.73 4.25 2.10
CA ILE A 25 -5.81 5.17 2.47
C ILE A 25 -5.78 5.47 3.97
N THR A 26 -6.29 6.64 4.34
CA THR A 26 -6.51 7.03 5.73
C THR A 26 -7.82 7.79 5.87
N LEU A 27 -8.30 7.96 7.11
CA LEU A 27 -9.42 8.85 7.39
C LEU A 27 -8.85 10.24 7.70
N LEU A 28 -9.12 11.21 6.83
CA LEU A 28 -8.69 12.60 6.99
C LEU A 28 -9.91 13.52 6.82
N ASN A 29 -10.17 14.39 7.81
CA ASN A 29 -11.35 15.26 7.83
C ASN A 29 -12.65 14.48 7.57
N GLU A 30 -12.81 13.33 8.23
CA GLU A 30 -13.99 12.45 8.14
C GLU A 30 -14.21 11.82 6.75
N ALA A 31 -13.24 11.93 5.84
CA ALA A 31 -13.30 11.33 4.51
C ALA A 31 -12.14 10.37 4.24
N VAL A 32 -12.41 9.29 3.52
CA VAL A 32 -11.39 8.32 3.11
C VAL A 32 -10.51 8.95 2.04
N THR A 33 -9.24 9.19 2.38
CA THR A 33 -8.28 9.93 1.55
C THR A 33 -7.09 9.05 1.20
N VAL A 34 -6.67 9.08 -0.06
CA VAL A 34 -5.49 8.39 -0.58
C VAL A 34 -4.22 9.09 -0.07
N THR A 35 -3.38 8.37 0.66
CA THR A 35 -2.11 8.87 1.21
C THR A 35 -0.89 8.37 0.45
N ALA A 36 -1.00 7.20 -0.20
CA ALA A 36 0.04 6.70 -1.10
C ALA A 36 -0.59 5.95 -2.28
N VAL A 37 0.11 6.00 -3.41
CA VAL A 37 -0.23 5.26 -4.64
C VAL A 37 1.02 4.51 -5.05
N PHE A 38 0.97 3.18 -4.95
CA PHE A 38 2.15 2.35 -5.17
C PHE A 38 2.51 2.30 -6.66
N ARG A 39 3.81 2.39 -6.96
CA ARG A 39 4.31 2.34 -8.35
C ARG A 39 4.19 0.92 -8.90
N GLY A 40 3.89 0.82 -10.20
CA GLY A 40 3.74 -0.47 -10.88
C GLY A 40 2.42 -1.19 -10.59
N PHE A 41 1.46 -0.53 -9.94
CA PHE A 41 0.15 -1.10 -9.62
C PHE A 41 -1.01 -0.36 -10.29
N PRO A 42 -2.15 -1.05 -10.48
CA PRO A 42 -3.25 -0.59 -11.34
C PRO A 42 -3.81 0.81 -11.01
N ALA A 43 -3.94 1.17 -9.73
CA ALA A 43 -4.49 2.48 -9.35
C ALA A 43 -3.62 3.65 -9.84
N ARG A 44 -2.29 3.45 -9.90
CA ARG A 44 -1.38 4.46 -10.45
C ARG A 44 -1.57 4.63 -11.96
N GLU A 45 -1.73 3.51 -12.67
CA GLU A 45 -1.92 3.49 -14.12
C GLU A 45 -3.26 4.12 -14.52
N ALA A 46 -4.29 3.90 -13.70
CA ALA A 46 -5.59 4.55 -13.84
C ALA A 46 -5.55 6.07 -13.58
N GLY A 47 -4.49 6.58 -12.93
CA GLY A 47 -4.30 8.01 -12.69
C GLY A 47 -4.84 8.51 -11.36
N ILE A 48 -5.05 7.63 -10.37
CA ILE A 48 -5.28 8.03 -8.97
C ILE A 48 -3.99 8.63 -8.39
N ILE A 49 -4.14 9.69 -7.60
CA ILE A 49 -3.02 10.44 -6.99
C ILE A 49 -3.21 10.61 -5.49
N VAL A 50 -2.12 10.96 -4.80
CA VAL A 50 -2.18 11.32 -3.38
C VAL A 50 -3.07 12.55 -3.18
N GLY A 51 -3.92 12.51 -2.15
CA GLY A 51 -4.88 13.56 -1.82
C GLY A 51 -6.26 13.36 -2.45
N ASP A 52 -6.44 12.35 -3.30
CA ASP A 52 -7.75 11.95 -3.80
C ASP A 52 -8.64 11.45 -2.66
N VAL A 53 -9.91 11.85 -2.67
CA VAL A 53 -10.92 11.41 -1.69
C VAL A 53 -11.84 10.38 -2.34
N ILE A 54 -11.97 9.20 -1.75
CA ILE A 54 -12.87 8.16 -2.24
C ILE A 54 -14.30 8.50 -1.81
N VAL A 55 -15.18 8.75 -2.78
CA VAL A 55 -16.59 9.12 -2.54
C VAL A 55 -17.57 8.06 -3.02
N GLY A 56 -17.12 7.09 -3.81
CA GLY A 56 -17.90 5.94 -4.25
C GLY A 56 -17.03 4.73 -4.59
N VAL A 57 -17.58 3.54 -4.39
CA VAL A 57 -16.99 2.27 -4.85
C VAL A 57 -18.10 1.42 -5.47
N ASN A 58 -17.92 1.06 -6.73
CA ASN A 58 -18.96 0.54 -7.61
C ASN A 58 -20.22 1.44 -7.55
N ASP A 59 -21.41 0.86 -7.46
CA ASP A 59 -22.67 1.60 -7.36
C ASP A 59 -22.98 2.13 -5.94
N THR A 60 -22.03 2.08 -5.00
CA THR A 60 -22.27 2.44 -3.60
C THR A 60 -21.57 3.74 -3.20
N ASN A 61 -22.32 4.65 -2.58
CA ASN A 61 -21.76 5.86 -1.99
C ASN A 61 -20.85 5.50 -0.80
N ALA A 62 -19.63 6.02 -0.83
CA ALA A 62 -18.57 5.76 0.14
C ALA A 62 -18.18 7.02 0.95
N SER A 63 -18.95 8.11 0.85
CA SER A 63 -18.57 9.41 1.42
C SER A 63 -18.52 9.39 2.96
N GLU A 64 -19.24 8.48 3.61
CA GLU A 64 -19.28 8.32 5.08
C GLU A 64 -18.64 7.00 5.55
N TRP A 65 -17.88 6.33 4.69
CA TRP A 65 -17.28 5.03 5.03
C TRP A 65 -16.08 5.17 5.97
N SER A 66 -15.85 4.12 6.76
CA SER A 66 -14.55 3.91 7.39
C SER A 66 -13.51 3.46 6.37
N THR A 67 -12.23 3.57 6.73
CA THR A 67 -11.13 3.01 5.92
C THR A 67 -11.28 1.50 5.72
N SER A 68 -11.79 0.76 6.72
CA SER A 68 -12.02 -0.67 6.60
C SER A 68 -13.08 -0.99 5.55
N MET A 69 -14.23 -0.31 5.58
CA MET A 69 -15.30 -0.52 4.59
C MET A 69 -14.82 -0.21 3.17
N ALA A 70 -14.05 0.87 3.00
CA ALA A 70 -13.46 1.21 1.70
C ALA A 70 -12.46 0.14 1.25
N ALA A 71 -11.55 -0.29 2.13
CA ALA A 71 -10.56 -1.32 1.82
C ALA A 71 -11.24 -2.65 1.42
N ASP A 72 -12.21 -3.12 2.21
CA ASP A 72 -12.93 -4.37 1.95
C ASP A 72 -13.70 -4.34 0.62
N SER A 73 -14.26 -3.19 0.26
CA SER A 73 -15.00 -3.03 -1.00
C SER A 73 -14.09 -2.91 -2.23
N ILE A 74 -12.89 -2.36 -2.05
CA ILE A 74 -11.88 -2.19 -3.11
C ILE A 74 -11.09 -3.49 -3.33
N ARG A 75 -10.82 -4.25 -2.27
CA ARG A 75 -10.26 -5.59 -2.36
C ARG A 75 -11.22 -6.54 -3.09
N GLY A 76 -10.68 -7.67 -3.52
CA GLY A 76 -11.41 -8.68 -4.27
C GLY A 76 -10.47 -9.51 -5.14
N PRO A 77 -10.96 -10.51 -5.86
CA PRO A 77 -10.11 -11.46 -6.59
C PRO A 77 -9.27 -10.79 -7.68
N VAL A 78 -8.01 -11.21 -7.83
CA VAL A 78 -7.12 -10.75 -8.89
C VAL A 78 -7.77 -10.90 -10.27
N GLY A 79 -7.60 -9.89 -11.13
CA GLY A 79 -8.15 -9.86 -12.49
C GLY A 79 -9.62 -9.43 -12.57
N THR A 80 -10.30 -9.25 -11.44
CA THR A 80 -11.65 -8.63 -11.41
C THR A 80 -11.54 -7.11 -11.40
N GLU A 81 -12.60 -6.42 -11.80
CA GLU A 81 -12.63 -4.96 -11.87
C GLU A 81 -13.37 -4.35 -10.67
N VAL A 82 -12.95 -3.14 -10.29
CA VAL A 82 -13.66 -2.28 -9.34
C VAL A 82 -13.74 -0.88 -9.91
N SER A 83 -14.92 -0.26 -9.80
CA SER A 83 -15.08 1.16 -10.14
C SER A 83 -14.90 1.99 -8.88
N VAL A 84 -14.10 3.05 -8.94
CA VAL A 84 -13.86 3.96 -7.81
C VAL A 84 -14.17 5.39 -8.25
N SER A 85 -15.09 6.04 -7.55
CA SER A 85 -15.41 7.46 -7.74
C SER A 85 -14.59 8.30 -6.77
N ILE A 86 -13.86 9.26 -7.31
CA ILE A 86 -12.91 10.11 -6.60
C ILE A 86 -13.32 11.57 -6.65
N GLN A 87 -13.42 12.21 -5.50
CA GLN A 87 -13.45 13.66 -5.40
C GLN A 87 -12.01 14.19 -5.38
N ARG A 88 -11.61 14.89 -6.44
CA ARG A 88 -10.28 15.50 -6.58
C ARG A 88 -10.37 17.01 -6.45
N SER A 89 -9.43 17.62 -5.72
CA SER A 89 -9.35 19.07 -5.59
C SER A 89 -9.18 19.73 -6.96
N GLY A 90 -9.97 20.76 -7.25
CA GLY A 90 -9.97 21.47 -8.53
C GLY A 90 -10.92 20.91 -9.60
N TYR A 91 -11.58 19.78 -9.33
CA TYR A 91 -12.64 19.23 -10.18
C TYR A 91 -14.00 19.41 -9.50
N GLU A 92 -15.00 19.89 -10.24
CA GLU A 92 -16.36 20.10 -9.71
C GLU A 92 -17.10 18.79 -9.51
N GLU A 93 -16.98 17.87 -10.46
CA GLU A 93 -17.63 16.55 -10.42
C GLU A 93 -16.63 15.45 -10.04
N PRO A 94 -17.09 14.36 -9.38
CA PRO A 94 -16.26 13.19 -9.13
C PRO A 94 -15.73 12.55 -10.42
N LEU A 95 -14.49 12.05 -10.36
CA LEU A 95 -13.83 11.30 -11.42
C LEU A 95 -14.07 9.81 -11.20
N GLU A 96 -14.45 9.07 -12.24
CA GLU A 96 -14.62 7.62 -12.18
C GLU A 96 -13.42 6.89 -12.78
N PHE A 97 -12.97 5.84 -12.07
CA PHE A 97 -11.86 5.00 -12.48
C PHE A 97 -12.24 3.53 -12.37
N ASP A 98 -12.24 2.83 -13.49
CA ASP A 98 -12.34 1.38 -13.53
C ASP A 98 -10.92 0.78 -13.44
N ILE A 99 -10.70 -0.05 -12.42
CA ILE A 99 -9.39 -0.55 -12.06
C ILE A 99 -9.43 -2.07 -11.95
N THR A 100 -8.61 -2.75 -12.74
CA THR A 100 -8.41 -4.19 -12.62
C THR A 100 -7.56 -4.50 -11.38
N ARG A 101 -8.06 -5.35 -10.49
CA ARG A 101 -7.35 -5.79 -9.29
C ARG A 101 -6.13 -6.64 -9.65
N ALA A 102 -5.04 -6.45 -8.92
CA ALA A 102 -3.80 -7.20 -9.02
C ALA A 102 -3.36 -7.71 -7.64
N GLU A 103 -2.44 -8.66 -7.64
CA GLU A 103 -1.66 -8.97 -6.44
C GLU A 103 -0.72 -7.78 -6.19
N VAL A 104 -0.84 -7.20 -5.00
CA VAL A 104 -0.05 -6.05 -4.57
C VAL A 104 0.91 -6.49 -3.49
N HIS A 105 2.18 -6.19 -3.66
CA HIS A 105 3.21 -6.39 -2.66
C HIS A 105 3.67 -5.04 -2.10
N VAL A 106 3.56 -4.87 -0.78
CA VAL A 106 4.11 -3.73 -0.07
C VAL A 106 5.39 -4.17 0.63
N PRO A 107 6.57 -3.73 0.12
CA PRO A 107 7.84 -4.19 0.65
C PRO A 107 7.96 -3.85 2.13
N ALA A 108 8.57 -4.76 2.89
CA ALA A 108 8.97 -4.53 4.26
C ALA A 108 10.23 -3.65 4.37
N VAL A 109 11.04 -3.61 3.30
CA VAL A 109 12.28 -2.85 3.22
C VAL A 109 12.21 -1.75 2.16
N GLU A 110 12.52 -0.52 2.57
CA GLU A 110 12.78 0.60 1.67
C GLU A 110 14.21 1.09 1.87
N PHE A 111 14.92 1.46 0.80
CA PHE A 111 16.31 1.89 0.93
C PHE A 111 16.74 2.95 -0.08
N GLY A 112 17.85 3.61 0.22
CA GLY A 112 18.49 4.59 -0.65
C GLY A 112 19.82 5.09 -0.09
N ILE A 113 20.49 5.98 -0.85
CA ILE A 113 21.75 6.60 -0.44
C ILE A 113 21.51 8.03 0.03
N LEU A 114 22.03 8.37 1.21
CA LEU A 114 22.06 9.71 1.77
C LEU A 114 23.37 10.44 1.41
N GLU A 115 23.46 11.71 1.81
CA GLU A 115 24.70 12.48 1.71
C GLU A 115 25.89 11.74 2.37
N ASN A 116 27.09 11.92 1.83
CA ASN A 116 28.34 11.23 2.25
C ASN A 116 28.35 9.72 2.02
N GLU A 117 27.56 9.22 1.04
CA GLU A 117 27.57 7.82 0.63
C GLU A 117 27.13 6.86 1.75
N ILE A 118 26.27 7.33 2.66
CA ILE A 118 25.69 6.49 3.71
C ILE A 118 24.41 5.86 3.17
N GLY A 119 24.38 4.53 3.12
CA GLY A 119 23.17 3.79 2.81
C GLY A 119 22.19 3.89 3.98
N TYR A 120 20.93 4.12 3.67
CA TYR A 120 19.84 4.21 4.63
C TYR A 120 18.77 3.21 4.26
N VAL A 121 18.51 2.30 5.18
CA VAL A 121 17.55 1.21 5.02
C VAL A 121 16.49 1.34 6.10
N ILE A 122 15.24 1.42 5.70
CA ILE A 122 14.09 1.35 6.60
C ILE A 122 13.57 -0.09 6.53
N LEU A 123 13.46 -0.73 7.68
CA LEU A 123 12.75 -2.00 7.81
C LEU A 123 11.50 -1.72 8.64
N ASP A 124 10.35 -1.62 7.97
CA ASP A 124 9.09 -1.18 8.60
C ASP A 124 8.39 -2.29 9.39
N ARG A 125 8.64 -3.56 9.05
CA ARG A 125 8.12 -4.75 9.74
C ARG A 125 8.98 -5.96 9.43
N VAL A 126 8.93 -7.00 10.25
CA VAL A 126 9.57 -8.29 9.93
C VAL A 126 8.54 -9.21 9.29
N ALA A 127 8.21 -8.97 8.01
CA ALA A 127 7.34 -9.83 7.21
C ALA A 127 8.08 -11.06 6.67
N ARG A 128 7.36 -12.10 6.24
CA ARG A 128 7.94 -13.16 5.41
C ARG A 128 8.44 -12.55 4.11
N GLY A 129 9.71 -12.77 3.80
CA GLY A 129 10.39 -12.13 2.67
C GLY A 129 11.27 -10.95 3.07
N ALA A 130 11.09 -10.35 4.25
CA ALA A 130 11.86 -9.19 4.68
C ALA A 130 13.38 -9.45 4.72
N ALA A 131 13.81 -10.68 5.03
CA ALA A 131 15.22 -11.05 4.99
C ALA A 131 15.80 -11.07 3.56
N GLU A 132 15.00 -11.49 2.57
CA GLU A 132 15.37 -11.47 1.16
C GLU A 132 15.42 -10.03 0.65
N GLU A 133 14.38 -9.24 0.90
CA GLU A 133 14.35 -7.80 0.56
C GLU A 133 15.50 -7.01 1.22
N MET A 134 15.85 -7.35 2.46
CA MET A 134 17.01 -6.77 3.15
C MET A 134 18.32 -7.16 2.46
N GLY A 135 18.44 -8.42 2.00
CA GLY A 135 19.59 -8.88 1.24
C GLY A 135 19.76 -8.08 -0.06
N GLU A 136 18.69 -7.90 -0.82
CA GLU A 136 18.67 -7.10 -2.04
C GLU A 136 19.08 -5.64 -1.77
N ALA A 137 18.52 -5.04 -0.72
CA ALA A 137 18.87 -3.68 -0.31
C ALA A 137 20.36 -3.55 0.06
N LEU A 138 20.93 -4.55 0.73
CA LEU A 138 22.34 -4.56 1.11
C LEU A 138 23.26 -4.77 -0.09
N ASP A 139 22.87 -5.59 -1.06
CA ASP A 139 23.61 -5.80 -2.30
C ASP A 139 23.65 -4.52 -3.15
N ASP A 140 22.52 -3.82 -3.28
CA ASP A 140 22.44 -2.54 -4.00
C ASP A 140 23.21 -1.41 -3.28
N LEU A 141 23.40 -1.52 -1.96
CA LEU A 141 24.15 -0.57 -1.14
C LEU A 141 25.59 -1.04 -0.84
N ALA A 142 26.11 -2.04 -1.56
CA ALA A 142 27.43 -2.64 -1.28
C ALA A 142 28.59 -1.63 -1.30
N ASP A 143 28.49 -0.58 -2.13
CA ASP A 143 29.51 0.47 -2.27
C ASP A 143 29.31 1.63 -1.27
N ALA A 144 28.28 1.60 -0.42
CA ALA A 144 28.06 2.62 0.59
C ALA A 144 29.19 2.62 1.63
N ARG A 145 29.61 3.82 2.05
CA ARG A 145 30.66 4.01 3.07
C ARG A 145 30.24 3.49 4.46
N GLY A 146 28.93 3.45 4.72
CA GLY A 146 28.35 2.95 5.95
C GLY A 146 26.84 2.82 5.82
N LEU A 147 26.22 2.14 6.78
CA LEU A 147 24.79 1.84 6.76
C LEU A 147 24.11 2.37 8.02
N ILE A 148 22.90 2.91 7.84
CA ILE A 148 21.93 3.15 8.90
C ILE A 148 20.74 2.25 8.62
N ILE A 149 20.41 1.39 9.59
CA ILE A 149 19.19 0.58 9.58
C ILE A 149 18.21 1.22 10.54
N ASP A 150 17.12 1.75 10.01
CA ASP A 150 16.06 2.40 10.77
C ASP A 150 14.97 1.39 11.12
N LEU A 151 14.86 1.09 12.41
CA LEU A 151 13.84 0.21 13.00
C LEU A 151 12.83 0.99 13.86
N ARG A 152 12.86 2.32 13.85
CA ARG A 152 12.09 3.13 14.82
C ARG A 152 10.57 2.92 14.75
N ARG A 153 10.06 2.51 13.59
CA ARG A 153 8.64 2.24 13.36
C ARG A 153 8.32 0.74 13.26
N ASN A 154 9.32 -0.11 13.48
CA ASN A 154 9.17 -1.55 13.33
C ASN A 154 8.57 -2.17 14.60
N PRO A 155 7.33 -2.68 14.57
CA PRO A 155 6.71 -3.33 15.73
C PRO A 155 7.20 -4.77 15.95
N GLY A 156 8.07 -5.29 15.09
CA GLY A 156 8.53 -6.68 15.05
C GLY A 156 7.88 -7.47 13.91
N GLY A 157 7.73 -8.77 14.11
CA GLY A 157 7.15 -9.70 13.16
C GLY A 157 7.65 -11.11 13.37
N PHE A 158 7.91 -11.84 12.28
CA PHE A 158 8.42 -13.22 12.31
C PHE A 158 9.81 -13.28 12.97
N LEU A 159 10.07 -14.38 13.70
CA LEU A 159 11.29 -14.55 14.49
C LEU A 159 12.35 -15.39 13.76
N ASP A 160 11.92 -16.20 12.81
CA ASP A 160 12.71 -17.13 12.03
C ASP A 160 13.53 -16.48 10.91
#